data_AF-A0A9C9SCQ6-F1
#
_entry.id   AF-A0A9C9SCQ6-F1
#
_cell.length_a   1.000
_cell.length_b   1.000
_cell.length_c   1.000
_cell.angle_alpha   90.00
_cell.angle_beta   90.00
_cell.angle_gamma   90.00
#
_symmetry.space_group_name_H-M   'P 1'
#
loop_
_entity.id
_entity.type
_entity.pdbx_description
1 polymer ?
#
loop_
_entity_poly.entity_id
_entity_poly.type
_entity_poly.pdbx_seq_one_letter_code
_entity_poly.pdbx_strand_id
1 'polypeptide(L)'
;MNRQRGIALVTAVLITALVAVVAVAMVSEQQLDIRRTGNVLDRAQALQFALGMESAALQLLRKDAEKNETDHKAEAWNQPRQYPAPGGAEGDLIGVQISDLQGRFNLNNLVDRDGAIVPAQLEQLRRLLTQLELPAALADRIADWIDADSTPHGVDGAEDGEYTSLDPPYRTSNMPLASPGELLLIMSREEYGKLADHVAVLPGVERTKINLNTASKEVLASLEYLSGEDISELLAAREQLEKQNNRGFDKIREVLELPGFRELRREHADFEQYLMKNCGVASDYFLATMFARFDKGEVVLRSLIRRTRSRSDKVHRAQVLMRIQGDY
;
A
#
# COMPACT_ATOMS: atom_id res chain seq x y z
N MET A 1 41.11 -76.40 -21.57
CA MET A 1 40.73 -75.59 -20.37
C MET A 1 40.64 -74.14 -20.80
N ASN A 2 39.41 -73.66 -21.05
CA ASN A 2 39.15 -72.34 -21.65
C ASN A 2 39.34 -71.21 -20.63
N ARG A 3 40.02 -70.15 -21.08
CA ARG A 3 40.38 -68.94 -20.35
C ARG A 3 39.15 -68.13 -19.91
N GLN A 4 38.93 -68.01 -18.60
CA GLN A 4 38.12 -66.93 -18.00
C GLN A 4 38.90 -65.60 -17.96
N ARG A 5 39.43 -65.12 -19.08
CA ARG A 5 40.19 -63.84 -19.14
C ARG A 5 39.35 -62.61 -19.51
N GLY A 6 38.05 -62.77 -19.76
CA GLY A 6 37.14 -61.66 -20.12
C GLY A 6 36.22 -61.16 -19.00
N ILE A 7 35.81 -62.02 -18.07
CA ILE A 7 34.78 -61.69 -17.06
C ILE A 7 35.28 -60.69 -16.02
N ALA A 8 36.55 -60.79 -15.60
CA ALA A 8 37.16 -59.87 -14.64
C ALA A 8 37.24 -58.43 -15.18
N LEU A 9 37.48 -58.27 -16.49
CA LEU A 9 37.53 -56.95 -17.13
C LEU A 9 36.12 -56.35 -17.24
N VAL A 10 35.13 -57.14 -17.65
CA VAL A 10 33.73 -56.70 -17.75
C VAL A 10 33.18 -56.30 -16.38
N THR A 11 33.45 -57.08 -15.33
CA THR A 11 33.03 -56.74 -13.96
C THR A 11 33.74 -55.50 -13.42
N ALA A 12 35.05 -55.33 -13.67
CA ALA A 12 35.77 -54.12 -13.30
C ALA A 12 35.23 -52.87 -13.99
N VAL A 13 34.93 -52.94 -15.31
CA VAL A 13 34.33 -51.83 -16.08
C VAL A 13 32.93 -51.52 -15.57
N LEU A 14 32.10 -52.52 -15.27
CA LEU A 14 30.75 -52.33 -14.76
C LEU A 14 30.75 -51.67 -13.37
N ILE A 15 31.63 -52.13 -12.47
CA ILE A 15 31.80 -51.52 -11.14
C ILE A 15 32.30 -50.09 -11.28
N THR A 16 33.28 -49.83 -12.16
CA THR A 16 33.82 -48.49 -12.38
C THR A 16 32.76 -47.56 -12.95
N ALA A 17 31.95 -48.02 -13.91
CA ALA A 17 30.85 -47.26 -14.47
C ALA A 17 29.78 -46.95 -13.42
N LEU A 18 29.43 -47.92 -12.56
CA LEU A 18 28.47 -47.71 -11.48
C LEU A 18 28.99 -46.70 -10.45
N VAL A 19 30.25 -46.82 -10.03
CA VAL A 19 30.90 -45.87 -9.12
C VAL A 19 30.93 -44.47 -9.74
N ALA A 20 31.25 -44.35 -11.02
CA ALA A 20 31.25 -43.07 -11.73
C ALA A 20 29.85 -42.43 -11.76
N VAL A 21 28.80 -43.21 -12.07
CA VAL A 21 27.42 -42.72 -12.08
C VAL A 21 26.98 -42.24 -10.69
N VAL A 22 27.27 -43.01 -9.64
CA VAL A 22 26.96 -42.62 -8.25
C VAL A 22 27.73 -41.36 -7.85
N ALA A 23 29.01 -41.28 -8.17
CA ALA A 23 29.83 -40.11 -7.86
C ALA A 23 29.30 -38.84 -8.56
N VAL A 24 28.92 -38.93 -9.84
CA VAL A 24 28.33 -37.80 -10.58
C VAL A 24 26.98 -37.37 -9.98
N ALA A 25 26.14 -38.33 -9.58
CA ALA A 25 24.86 -38.04 -8.92
C ALA A 25 25.07 -37.31 -7.58
N MET A 26 25.99 -37.79 -6.74
CA MET A 26 26.33 -37.17 -5.45
C MET A 26 26.85 -35.74 -5.62
N VAL A 27 27.76 -35.51 -6.58
CA VAL A 27 28.29 -34.16 -6.85
C VAL A 27 27.19 -33.23 -7.34
N SER A 28 26.27 -33.73 -8.15
CA SER A 28 25.14 -32.96 -8.68
C SER A 28 24.16 -32.56 -7.56
N GLU A 29 23.82 -33.47 -6.65
CA GLU A 29 23.02 -33.17 -5.46
C GLU A 29 23.71 -32.16 -4.54
N GLN A 30 25.01 -32.35 -4.27
CA GLN A 30 25.78 -31.41 -3.46
C GLN A 30 25.80 -30.00 -4.07
N GLN A 31 25.94 -29.88 -5.40
CA GLN A 31 25.87 -28.59 -6.08
C GLN A 31 24.49 -27.94 -5.98
N LEU A 32 23.41 -28.73 -6.05
CA LEU A 32 22.05 -28.23 -5.85
C LEU A 32 21.84 -27.72 -4.42
N ASP A 33 22.33 -28.45 -3.42
CA ASP A 33 22.20 -28.06 -2.02
C ASP A 33 23.01 -26.80 -1.68
N ILE A 34 24.22 -26.66 -2.25
CA ILE A 34 25.01 -25.42 -2.14
C ILE A 34 24.24 -24.25 -2.76
N ARG A 35 23.64 -24.42 -3.94
CA ARG A 35 22.86 -23.35 -4.60
C ARG A 35 21.61 -22.98 -3.80
N ARG A 36 20.88 -23.96 -3.27
CA ARG A 36 19.71 -23.72 -2.41
C ARG A 36 20.10 -22.95 -1.16
N THR A 37 21.17 -23.37 -0.50
CA THR A 37 21.69 -22.70 0.70
C THR A 37 22.12 -21.27 0.40
N GLY A 38 22.85 -21.06 -0.71
CA GLY A 38 23.20 -19.72 -1.19
C GLY A 38 21.98 -18.83 -1.37
N ASN A 39 20.98 -19.27 -2.14
CA ASN A 39 19.76 -18.49 -2.35
C ASN A 39 19.01 -18.15 -1.05
N VAL A 40 18.99 -19.07 -0.08
CA VAL A 40 18.37 -18.84 1.24
C VAL A 40 19.14 -17.76 2.01
N LEU A 41 20.47 -17.81 2.01
CA LEU A 41 21.32 -16.80 2.65
C LEU A 41 21.18 -15.44 1.98
N ASP A 42 21.21 -15.39 0.65
CA ASP A 42 21.05 -14.16 -0.14
C ASP A 42 19.69 -13.50 0.15
N ARG A 43 18.60 -14.29 0.17
CA ARG A 43 17.25 -13.77 0.49
C ARG A 43 17.15 -13.31 1.94
N ALA A 44 17.78 -14.02 2.88
CA ALA A 44 17.83 -13.58 4.27
C ALA A 44 18.59 -12.25 4.43
N GLN A 45 19.72 -12.10 3.73
CA GLN A 45 20.51 -10.87 3.70
C GLN A 45 19.72 -9.70 3.09
N ALA A 46 19.07 -9.93 1.94
CA ALA A 46 18.18 -8.95 1.30
C ALA A 46 17.05 -8.50 2.24
N LEU A 47 16.43 -9.43 2.98
CA LEU A 47 15.41 -9.10 3.98
C LEU A 47 15.96 -8.21 5.10
N GLN A 48 17.17 -8.49 5.62
CA GLN A 48 17.80 -7.64 6.64
C GLN A 48 18.07 -6.23 6.11
N PHE A 49 18.50 -6.09 4.86
CA PHE A 49 18.63 -4.77 4.23
C PHE A 49 17.29 -4.05 4.09
N ALA A 50 16.22 -4.75 3.68
CA ALA A 50 14.88 -4.18 3.60
C ALA A 50 14.38 -3.69 4.98
N LEU A 51 14.62 -4.44 6.06
CA LEU A 51 14.31 -4.02 7.43
C LEU A 51 15.19 -2.83 7.90
N GLY A 52 16.44 -2.77 7.45
CA GLY A 52 17.30 -1.60 7.64
C GLY A 52 16.73 -0.34 6.96
N MET A 53 16.23 -0.49 5.74
CA MET A 53 15.58 0.59 5.00
C MET A 53 14.24 1.00 5.62
N GLU A 54 13.49 0.09 6.22
CA GLU A 54 12.31 0.40 7.03
C GLU A 54 12.68 1.30 8.22
N SER A 55 13.74 0.94 8.93
CA SER A 55 14.24 1.73 10.06
C SER A 55 14.68 3.14 9.62
N ALA A 56 15.28 3.26 8.43
CA ALA A 56 15.62 4.55 7.84
C ALA A 56 14.35 5.36 7.47
N ALA A 57 13.31 4.72 6.96
CA ALA A 57 12.02 5.36 6.66
C ALA A 57 11.33 5.90 7.92
N LEU A 58 11.31 5.12 9.01
CA LEU A 58 10.78 5.56 10.30
C LEU A 58 11.53 6.81 10.82
N GLN A 59 12.86 6.81 10.73
CA GLN A 59 13.66 7.97 11.14
C GLN A 59 13.41 9.19 10.24
N LEU A 60 13.26 8.98 8.93
CA LEU A 60 12.98 10.04 7.98
C LEU A 60 11.64 10.72 8.30
N LEU A 61 10.57 9.93 8.46
CA LEU A 61 9.25 10.41 8.82
C LEU A 61 9.21 11.10 10.19
N ARG A 62 9.98 10.61 11.16
CA ARG A 62 10.12 11.26 12.47
C ARG A 62 10.79 12.63 12.37
N LYS A 63 11.93 12.71 11.69
CA LYS A 63 12.67 13.97 11.47
C LYS A 63 11.86 14.98 10.67
N ASP A 64 11.05 14.50 9.74
CA ASP A 64 10.11 15.31 8.98
C ASP A 64 9.07 15.96 9.90
N ALA A 65 8.42 15.17 10.77
CA ALA A 65 7.45 15.70 11.72
C ALA A 65 8.02 16.64 12.80
N GLU A 66 9.32 16.58 13.08
CA GLU A 66 10.01 17.54 13.96
C GLU A 66 10.16 18.92 13.31
N LYS A 67 10.15 18.99 11.97
CA LYS A 67 10.39 20.22 11.19
C LYS A 67 9.13 20.76 10.53
N ASN A 68 8.22 19.89 10.14
CA ASN A 68 7.07 20.19 9.29
C ASN A 68 5.75 19.80 9.98
N GLU A 69 4.76 20.69 9.86
CA GLU A 69 3.39 20.45 10.35
C GLU A 69 2.46 19.91 9.27
N THR A 70 2.88 19.96 8.01
CA THR A 70 2.13 19.52 6.82
C THR A 70 2.86 18.42 6.08
N ASP A 71 2.17 17.77 5.15
CA ASP A 71 2.73 16.70 4.33
C ASP A 71 2.41 16.92 2.86
N HIS A 72 3.41 16.93 1.98
CA HIS A 72 3.25 17.21 0.54
C HIS A 72 4.25 16.46 -0.35
N LYS A 73 4.02 16.42 -1.67
CA LYS A 73 4.78 15.55 -2.59
C LYS A 73 6.23 15.97 -2.83
N ALA A 74 6.55 17.24 -2.59
CA ALA A 74 7.91 17.76 -2.75
C ALA A 74 8.84 17.44 -1.55
N GLU A 75 8.32 16.85 -0.48
CA GLU A 75 9.11 16.53 0.69
C GLU A 75 10.09 15.37 0.45
N ALA A 76 11.14 15.36 1.27
CA ALA A 76 12.24 14.42 1.12
C ALA A 76 11.81 12.95 1.30
N TRP A 77 10.73 12.67 2.05
CA TRP A 77 10.21 11.33 2.24
C TRP A 77 9.52 10.77 0.98
N ASN A 78 8.92 11.62 0.15
CA ASN A 78 8.19 11.19 -1.05
C ASN A 78 9.13 10.93 -2.25
N GLN A 79 10.41 11.28 -2.14
CA GLN A 79 11.41 11.04 -3.17
C GLN A 79 11.96 9.60 -3.06
N PRO A 80 11.83 8.75 -4.09
CA PRO A 80 12.42 7.42 -4.09
C PRO A 80 13.93 7.47 -3.85
N ARG A 81 14.46 6.60 -2.98
CA ARG A 81 15.89 6.52 -2.69
C ARG A 81 16.42 5.13 -2.94
N GLN A 82 17.55 5.05 -3.62
CA GLN A 82 18.25 3.81 -3.92
C GLN A 82 19.73 4.00 -3.64
N TYR A 83 20.37 2.96 -3.11
CA TYR A 83 21.77 2.93 -2.72
C TYR A 83 22.39 1.59 -3.14
N PRO A 84 23.70 1.53 -3.45
CA PRO A 84 24.41 0.27 -3.57
C PRO A 84 24.28 -0.56 -2.28
N ALA A 85 24.03 -1.86 -2.40
CA ALA A 85 23.97 -2.74 -1.24
C ALA A 85 25.37 -2.86 -0.59
N PRO A 86 25.55 -2.50 0.69
CA PRO A 86 26.85 -2.61 1.34
C PRO A 86 27.36 -4.04 1.35
N GLY A 87 28.56 -4.26 0.79
CA GLY A 87 29.17 -5.59 0.71
C GLY A 87 28.53 -6.53 -0.33
N GLY A 88 27.63 -6.02 -1.18
CA GLY A 88 27.06 -6.75 -2.31
C GLY A 88 27.92 -6.66 -3.56
N ALA A 89 27.52 -7.40 -4.59
CA ALA A 89 28.13 -7.36 -5.91
C ALA A 89 27.82 -6.03 -6.63
N GLU A 90 28.55 -5.78 -7.74
CA GLU A 90 28.25 -4.64 -8.60
C GLU A 90 26.83 -4.76 -9.16
N GLY A 91 25.99 -3.75 -8.89
CA GLY A 91 24.59 -3.72 -9.30
C GLY A 91 23.60 -4.16 -8.22
N ASP A 92 24.05 -4.61 -7.05
CA ASP A 92 23.16 -4.84 -5.91
C ASP A 92 22.65 -3.52 -5.34
N LEU A 93 21.35 -3.47 -5.03
CA LEU A 93 20.66 -2.24 -4.69
C LEU A 93 19.72 -2.44 -3.52
N ILE A 94 19.70 -1.46 -2.64
CA ILE A 94 18.73 -1.32 -1.56
C ILE A 94 18.02 0.01 -1.70
N GLY A 95 16.77 0.10 -1.28
CA GLY A 95 16.08 1.38 -1.33
C GLY A 95 14.71 1.37 -0.69
N VAL A 96 14.11 2.55 -0.73
CA VAL A 96 12.79 2.81 -0.16
C VAL A 96 12.06 3.88 -0.95
N GLN A 97 10.76 3.67 -1.11
CA GLN A 97 9.81 4.65 -1.57
C GLN A 97 8.71 4.79 -0.52
N ILE A 98 8.44 6.00 -0.07
CA ILE A 98 7.36 6.28 0.88
C ILE A 98 6.28 7.03 0.13
N SER A 99 5.02 6.66 0.37
CA SER A 99 3.84 7.32 -0.18
C SER A 99 2.86 7.65 0.94
N ASP A 100 2.15 8.75 0.79
CA ASP A 100 1.09 9.17 1.71
C ASP A 100 -0.21 8.41 1.43
N LEU A 101 -0.75 7.73 2.44
CA LEU A 101 -2.00 6.98 2.33
C LEU A 101 -3.23 7.84 2.62
N GLN A 102 -3.09 8.99 3.27
CA GLN A 102 -4.20 9.92 3.49
C GLN A 102 -4.47 10.82 2.29
N GLY A 103 -3.66 10.76 1.22
CA GLY A 103 -4.06 11.26 -0.09
C GLY A 103 -5.14 10.39 -0.77
N ARG A 104 -5.49 9.24 -0.19
CA ARG A 104 -6.45 8.27 -0.72
C ARG A 104 -7.73 8.26 0.13
N PHE A 105 -8.81 7.73 -0.44
CA PHE A 105 -10.05 7.49 0.32
C PHE A 105 -9.88 6.29 1.26
N ASN A 106 -10.01 6.50 2.57
CA ASN A 106 -9.96 5.40 3.54
C ASN A 106 -11.29 4.65 3.55
N LEU A 107 -11.31 3.39 3.11
CA LEU A 107 -12.51 2.57 3.06
C LEU A 107 -13.11 2.32 4.44
N ASN A 108 -12.28 2.24 5.48
CA ASN A 108 -12.77 2.09 6.85
C ASN A 108 -13.49 3.35 7.39
N ASN A 109 -13.49 4.47 6.65
CA ASN A 109 -14.35 5.60 6.99
C ASN A 109 -15.83 5.37 6.63
N LEU A 110 -16.15 4.32 5.86
CA LEU A 110 -17.53 4.00 5.46
C LEU A 110 -18.45 3.71 6.64
N VAL A 111 -17.89 3.26 7.77
CA VAL A 111 -18.64 2.95 8.98
C VAL A 111 -18.23 3.88 10.13
N ASP A 112 -19.11 4.04 11.11
CA ASP A 112 -18.80 4.73 12.36
C ASP A 112 -18.28 3.78 13.44
N ARG A 113 -18.24 4.25 14.70
CA ARG A 113 -17.70 3.49 15.83
C ARG A 113 -18.57 2.29 16.21
N ASP A 114 -19.86 2.35 15.89
CA ASP A 114 -20.83 1.31 16.17
C ASP A 114 -20.94 0.34 14.98
N GLY A 115 -20.14 0.56 13.92
CA GLY A 115 -20.14 -0.24 12.71
C GLY A 115 -21.30 0.09 11.76
N ALA A 116 -21.98 1.21 11.95
CA ALA A 116 -23.07 1.62 11.08
C ALA A 116 -22.56 2.40 9.86
N ILE A 117 -23.13 2.13 8.68
CA ILE A 117 -22.80 2.84 7.44
C ILE A 117 -23.03 4.34 7.60
N VAL A 118 -22.08 5.11 7.08
CA VAL A 118 -22.06 6.56 7.08
C VAL A 118 -22.51 7.06 5.69
N PRO A 119 -23.71 7.61 5.54
CA PRO A 119 -24.26 7.93 4.22
C PRO A 119 -23.36 8.86 3.39
N ALA A 120 -22.79 9.90 4.02
CA ALA A 120 -21.91 10.85 3.33
C ALA A 120 -20.63 10.19 2.78
N GLN A 121 -20.10 9.15 3.43
CA GLN A 121 -18.90 8.45 2.98
C GLN A 121 -19.24 7.42 1.90
N LEU A 122 -20.40 6.76 2.01
CA LEU A 122 -20.92 5.90 0.95
C LEU A 122 -21.13 6.67 -0.36
N GLU A 123 -21.75 7.85 -0.29
CA GLU A 123 -21.93 8.73 -1.46
C GLU A 123 -20.60 9.21 -2.05
N GLN A 124 -19.62 9.51 -1.19
CA GLN A 124 -18.27 9.84 -1.66
C GLN A 124 -17.63 8.66 -2.42
N LEU A 125 -17.77 7.43 -1.91
CA LEU A 125 -17.25 6.25 -2.60
C LEU A 125 -17.97 6.01 -3.94
N ARG A 126 -19.29 6.18 -4.00
CA ARG A 126 -20.06 6.09 -5.26
C ARG A 126 -19.54 7.08 -6.31
N ARG A 127 -19.26 8.33 -5.91
CA ARG A 127 -18.64 9.34 -6.79
C ARG A 127 -17.24 8.92 -7.24
N LEU A 128 -16.40 8.41 -6.33
CA LEU A 128 -15.07 7.91 -6.68
C LEU A 128 -15.13 6.78 -7.71
N LEU A 129 -15.98 5.77 -7.47
CA LEU A 129 -16.17 4.66 -8.39
C LEU A 129 -16.62 5.14 -9.77
N THR A 130 -17.56 6.08 -9.80
CA THR A 130 -18.05 6.66 -11.06
C THR A 130 -16.92 7.38 -11.82
N GLN A 131 -16.06 8.13 -11.12
CA GLN A 131 -14.89 8.79 -11.72
C GLN A 131 -13.85 7.81 -12.26
N LEU A 132 -13.78 6.61 -11.69
CA LEU A 132 -12.90 5.53 -12.14
C LEU A 132 -13.54 4.61 -13.19
N GLU A 133 -14.72 4.98 -13.70
CA GLU A 133 -15.50 4.18 -14.65
C GLU A 133 -15.82 2.78 -14.09
N LEU A 134 -16.04 2.69 -12.78
CA LEU A 134 -16.44 1.49 -12.06
C LEU A 134 -17.94 1.54 -11.71
N PRO A 135 -18.63 0.39 -11.61
CA PRO A 135 -20.02 0.34 -11.18
C PRO A 135 -20.19 0.94 -9.78
N ALA A 136 -21.07 1.95 -9.64
CA ALA A 136 -21.37 2.56 -8.35
C ALA A 136 -21.97 1.57 -7.33
N ALA A 137 -22.61 0.51 -7.83
CA ALA A 137 -23.12 -0.63 -7.04
C ALA A 137 -22.05 -1.31 -6.18
N LEU A 138 -20.76 -1.24 -6.57
CA LEU A 138 -19.67 -1.78 -5.75
C LEU A 138 -19.56 -1.06 -4.39
N ALA A 139 -20.04 0.18 -4.27
CA ALA A 139 -20.03 0.90 -3.01
C ALA A 139 -20.86 0.18 -1.94
N ASP A 140 -22.03 -0.35 -2.31
CA ASP A 140 -22.96 -1.02 -1.40
C ASP A 140 -22.35 -2.34 -0.93
N ARG A 141 -21.78 -3.12 -1.85
CA ARG A 141 -21.07 -4.37 -1.50
C ARG A 141 -19.86 -4.14 -0.60
N ILE A 142 -19.09 -3.07 -0.83
CA ILE A 142 -17.95 -2.73 0.02
C ILE A 142 -18.44 -2.26 1.40
N ALA A 143 -19.59 -1.57 1.47
CA ALA A 143 -20.17 -1.14 2.74
C ALA A 143 -20.67 -2.33 3.56
N ASP A 144 -21.43 -3.24 2.96
CA ASP A 144 -21.89 -4.49 3.60
C ASP A 144 -20.71 -5.38 4.02
N TRP A 145 -19.59 -5.36 3.28
CA TRP A 145 -18.40 -6.10 3.70
C TRP A 145 -17.84 -5.64 5.06
N ILE A 146 -18.08 -4.38 5.41
CA ILE A 146 -17.40 -3.66 6.50
C ILE A 146 -18.32 -3.42 7.70
N ASP A 147 -19.61 -3.20 7.45
CA ASP A 147 -20.57 -2.84 8.48
C ASP A 147 -20.86 -4.02 9.43
N ALA A 148 -21.38 -3.69 10.62
CA ALA A 148 -21.44 -4.68 11.71
C ALA A 148 -22.67 -5.59 11.63
N ASP A 149 -23.63 -5.30 10.75
CA ASP A 149 -24.88 -6.05 10.69
C ASP A 149 -24.79 -7.23 9.71
N SER A 150 -25.90 -7.71 9.17
CA SER A 150 -25.92 -8.85 8.22
C SER A 150 -27.04 -8.68 7.20
N THR A 151 -27.45 -7.43 6.98
CA THR A 151 -28.60 -7.03 6.19
C THR A 151 -28.08 -6.30 4.95
N PRO A 152 -28.31 -6.84 3.74
CA PRO A 152 -27.82 -6.18 2.54
C PRO A 152 -28.27 -4.73 2.43
N HIS A 153 -27.32 -3.81 2.25
CA HIS A 153 -27.62 -2.40 2.03
C HIS A 153 -28.03 -2.14 0.59
N GLY A 154 -29.09 -1.35 0.41
CA GLY A 154 -29.54 -0.95 -0.93
C GLY A 154 -30.07 -2.13 -1.76
N VAL A 155 -29.95 -2.01 -3.09
CA VAL A 155 -30.42 -3.03 -4.03
C VAL A 155 -29.30 -3.99 -4.45
N ASP A 156 -28.07 -3.49 -4.46
CA ASP A 156 -26.90 -4.21 -4.98
C ASP A 156 -25.95 -4.72 -3.87
N GLY A 157 -26.33 -4.54 -2.61
CA GLY A 157 -25.63 -5.05 -1.43
C GLY A 157 -25.52 -6.58 -1.42
N ALA A 158 -24.51 -7.07 -0.72
CA ALA A 158 -24.19 -8.48 -0.64
C ALA A 158 -23.67 -8.82 0.76
N GLU A 159 -24.25 -9.88 1.33
CA GLU A 159 -23.96 -10.39 2.67
C GLU A 159 -23.67 -11.89 2.63
N ASP A 160 -23.66 -12.55 3.79
CA ASP A 160 -23.39 -13.99 3.95
C ASP A 160 -24.14 -14.86 2.92
N GLY A 161 -25.39 -14.51 2.58
CA GLY A 161 -26.18 -15.24 1.60
C GLY A 161 -25.57 -15.30 0.20
N GLU A 162 -24.94 -14.21 -0.25
CA GLU A 162 -24.24 -14.14 -1.54
C GLU A 162 -22.93 -14.93 -1.46
N TYR A 163 -22.09 -14.61 -0.47
CA TYR A 163 -20.72 -15.15 -0.40
C TYR A 163 -20.65 -16.65 -0.06
N THR A 164 -21.62 -17.18 0.66
CA THR A 164 -21.70 -18.63 0.95
C THR A 164 -22.15 -19.45 -0.26
N SER A 165 -22.65 -18.81 -1.31
CA SER A 165 -23.00 -19.47 -2.57
C SER A 165 -21.82 -19.64 -3.54
N LEU A 166 -20.68 -18.99 -3.26
CA LEU A 166 -19.47 -19.04 -4.08
C LEU A 166 -18.66 -20.33 -3.89
N ASP A 167 -17.68 -20.57 -4.77
CA ASP A 167 -16.73 -21.68 -4.68
C ASP A 167 -15.27 -21.15 -4.69
N PRO A 168 -14.52 -21.30 -3.58
CA PRO A 168 -14.95 -21.84 -2.29
C PRO A 168 -15.91 -20.89 -1.56
N PRO A 169 -16.82 -21.40 -0.72
CA PRO A 169 -17.74 -20.56 0.03
C PRO A 169 -17.02 -19.86 1.19
N TYR A 170 -17.37 -18.61 1.44
CA TYR A 170 -16.92 -17.83 2.58
C TYR A 170 -18.03 -16.90 3.09
N ARG A 171 -17.74 -16.13 4.13
CA ARG A 171 -18.68 -15.20 4.77
C ARG A 171 -18.20 -13.77 4.62
N THR A 172 -19.13 -12.83 4.76
CA THR A 172 -18.81 -11.43 4.90
C THR A 172 -17.93 -11.21 6.14
N SER A 173 -17.06 -10.20 6.12
CA SER A 173 -16.16 -9.91 7.26
C SER A 173 -16.91 -9.29 8.45
N ASN A 174 -17.87 -8.41 8.15
CA ASN A 174 -18.66 -7.58 9.09
C ASN A 174 -17.79 -6.84 10.10
N MET A 175 -16.62 -6.42 9.62
CA MET A 175 -15.57 -5.76 10.37
C MET A 175 -14.78 -4.83 9.44
N PRO A 176 -14.18 -3.75 9.98
CA PRO A 176 -13.23 -2.93 9.24
C PRO A 176 -12.18 -3.76 8.51
N LEU A 177 -11.91 -3.40 7.26
CA LEU A 177 -10.90 -4.04 6.43
C LEU A 177 -9.54 -4.01 7.17
N ALA A 178 -8.83 -5.13 7.12
CA ALA A 178 -7.46 -5.27 7.58
C ALA A 178 -6.45 -4.99 6.47
N SER A 179 -6.82 -5.25 5.21
CA SER A 179 -5.95 -5.07 4.04
C SER A 179 -6.74 -4.67 2.79
N PRO A 180 -6.18 -3.83 1.89
CA PRO A 180 -6.81 -3.55 0.59
C PRO A 180 -7.06 -4.82 -0.25
N GLY A 181 -6.27 -5.89 -0.04
CA GLY A 181 -6.40 -7.13 -0.80
C GLY A 181 -7.73 -7.88 -0.58
N GLU A 182 -8.45 -7.60 0.51
CA GLU A 182 -9.78 -8.16 0.77
C GLU A 182 -10.80 -7.75 -0.30
N LEU A 183 -10.59 -6.62 -0.99
CA LEU A 183 -11.45 -6.19 -2.09
C LEU A 183 -11.51 -7.22 -3.24
N LEU A 184 -10.50 -8.07 -3.40
CA LEU A 184 -10.51 -9.15 -4.40
C LEU A 184 -11.52 -10.25 -4.09
N LEU A 185 -12.15 -10.23 -2.90
CA LEU A 185 -13.30 -11.08 -2.57
C LEU A 185 -14.62 -10.46 -3.04
N ILE A 186 -14.65 -9.14 -3.29
CA ILE A 186 -15.86 -8.38 -3.57
C ILE A 186 -15.95 -8.00 -5.06
N MET A 187 -14.79 -7.81 -5.71
CA MET A 187 -14.69 -7.36 -7.10
C MET A 187 -13.62 -8.11 -7.88
N SER A 188 -13.64 -7.97 -9.21
CA SER A 188 -12.64 -8.55 -10.09
C SER A 188 -11.26 -7.90 -9.94
N ARG A 189 -10.22 -8.59 -10.42
CA ARG A 189 -8.85 -8.06 -10.44
C ARG A 189 -8.71 -6.79 -11.29
N GLU A 190 -9.49 -6.66 -12.36
CA GLU A 190 -9.50 -5.48 -13.21
C GLU A 190 -10.08 -4.27 -12.46
N GLU A 191 -11.23 -4.45 -11.82
CA GLU A 191 -11.87 -3.39 -11.01
C GLU A 191 -10.97 -2.97 -9.85
N TYR A 192 -10.39 -3.95 -9.15
CA TYR A 192 -9.41 -3.69 -8.09
C TYR A 192 -8.20 -2.92 -8.61
N GLY A 193 -7.69 -3.26 -9.79
CA GLY A 193 -6.56 -2.55 -10.42
C GLY A 193 -6.85 -1.08 -10.68
N LYS A 194 -8.09 -0.73 -11.04
CA LYS A 194 -8.53 0.66 -11.21
C LYS A 194 -8.71 1.40 -9.87
N LEU A 195 -9.13 0.69 -8.82
CA LEU A 195 -9.45 1.29 -7.52
C LEU A 195 -8.23 1.43 -6.58
N ALA A 196 -7.28 0.50 -6.64
CA ALA A 196 -6.25 0.29 -5.62
C ALA A 196 -5.39 1.52 -5.29
N ASP A 197 -5.09 2.38 -6.27
CA ASP A 197 -4.27 3.58 -6.06
C ASP A 197 -5.03 4.76 -5.47
N HIS A 198 -6.36 4.70 -5.44
CA HIS A 198 -7.24 5.77 -4.96
C HIS A 198 -7.81 5.49 -3.56
N VAL A 199 -7.64 4.27 -3.05
CA VAL A 199 -8.15 3.85 -1.74
C VAL A 199 -7.04 3.43 -0.79
N ALA A 200 -7.33 3.53 0.50
CA ALA A 200 -6.51 3.02 1.57
C ALA A 200 -7.37 2.26 2.58
N VAL A 201 -6.73 1.38 3.35
CA VAL A 201 -7.32 0.70 4.50
C VAL A 201 -6.50 1.11 5.71
N LEU A 202 -7.01 2.08 6.47
CA LEU A 202 -6.32 2.66 7.61
C LEU A 202 -7.04 2.29 8.91
N PRO A 203 -6.30 1.88 9.95
CA PRO A 203 -6.88 1.54 11.24
C PRO A 203 -7.21 2.81 12.03
N GLY A 204 -8.23 2.74 12.87
CA GLY A 204 -8.58 3.81 13.81
C GLY A 204 -10.06 3.84 14.12
N VAL A 205 -10.39 4.36 15.29
CA VAL A 205 -11.77 4.60 15.76
C VAL A 205 -12.27 5.98 15.29
N GLU A 206 -11.36 6.84 14.82
CA GLU A 206 -11.65 8.15 14.25
C GLU A 206 -11.37 8.15 12.76
N ARG A 207 -12.23 8.80 11.99
CA ARG A 207 -12.09 8.91 10.54
C ARG A 207 -10.82 9.67 10.19
N THR A 208 -10.09 9.16 9.21
CA THR A 208 -8.94 9.86 8.65
C THR A 208 -9.40 10.89 7.63
N LYS A 209 -8.76 12.05 7.64
CA LYS A 209 -9.01 13.12 6.66
C LYS A 209 -8.20 12.92 5.40
N ILE A 210 -8.74 13.37 4.26
CA ILE A 210 -8.03 13.38 2.97
C ILE A 210 -7.01 14.53 2.96
N ASN A 211 -5.74 14.22 2.73
CA ASN A 211 -4.68 15.20 2.58
C ASN A 211 -4.72 15.84 1.17
N LEU A 212 -5.11 17.11 1.09
CA LEU A 212 -5.24 17.86 -0.16
C LEU A 212 -3.90 18.06 -0.88
N ASN A 213 -2.79 18.05 -0.15
CA ASN A 213 -1.45 18.19 -0.71
C ASN A 213 -0.97 16.94 -1.45
N THR A 214 -1.60 15.78 -1.24
CA THR A 214 -1.14 14.52 -1.85
C THR A 214 -2.24 13.83 -2.67
N ALA A 215 -3.51 14.17 -2.44
CA ALA A 215 -4.65 13.56 -3.10
C ALA A 215 -4.56 13.61 -4.64
N SER A 216 -5.00 12.51 -5.24
CA SER A 216 -5.14 12.38 -6.70
C SER A 216 -6.36 13.18 -7.19
N LYS A 217 -6.41 13.43 -8.50
CA LYS A 217 -7.53 14.16 -9.11
C LYS A 217 -8.85 13.44 -8.88
N GLU A 218 -8.84 12.12 -8.98
CA GLU A 218 -9.99 11.24 -8.86
C GLU A 218 -10.53 11.23 -7.41
N VAL A 219 -9.63 11.22 -6.42
CA VAL A 219 -10.02 11.34 -5.00
C VAL A 219 -10.59 12.73 -4.71
N LEU A 220 -10.01 13.79 -5.26
CA LEU A 220 -10.56 15.14 -5.12
C LEU A 220 -11.94 15.25 -5.79
N ALA A 221 -12.13 14.64 -6.97
CA ALA A 221 -13.41 14.58 -7.68
C ALA A 221 -14.51 13.78 -6.96
N SER A 222 -14.13 12.98 -5.97
CA SER A 222 -15.11 12.30 -5.10
C SER A 222 -15.72 13.22 -4.03
N LEU A 223 -15.14 14.40 -3.78
CA LEU A 223 -15.64 15.35 -2.78
C LEU A 223 -16.93 16.02 -3.27
N GLU A 224 -17.89 16.20 -2.37
CA GLU A 224 -19.28 16.57 -2.67
C GLU A 224 -19.46 17.87 -3.47
N TYR A 225 -18.73 18.93 -3.12
CA TYR A 225 -18.93 20.27 -3.69
C TYR A 225 -17.98 20.61 -4.84
N LEU A 226 -16.92 19.83 -5.07
CA LEU A 226 -15.85 20.27 -5.97
C LEU A 226 -16.19 19.94 -7.42
N SER A 227 -16.23 20.98 -8.26
CA SER A 227 -16.32 20.83 -9.71
C SER A 227 -14.96 20.50 -10.33
N GLY A 228 -14.96 20.12 -11.61
CA GLY A 228 -13.72 19.92 -12.37
C GLY A 228 -12.84 21.18 -12.45
N GLU A 229 -13.43 22.37 -12.42
CA GLU A 229 -12.72 23.65 -12.44
C GLU A 229 -12.03 23.91 -11.10
N ASP A 230 -12.75 23.72 -9.97
CA ASP A 230 -12.19 23.87 -8.61
C ASP A 230 -11.02 22.91 -8.38
N ILE A 231 -11.14 21.67 -8.85
CA ILE A 231 -10.08 20.67 -8.73
C ILE A 231 -8.86 21.08 -9.55
N SER A 232 -9.08 21.58 -10.77
CA SER A 232 -7.99 22.04 -11.65
C SER A 232 -7.27 23.25 -11.03
N GLU A 233 -8.01 24.18 -10.44
CA GLU A 233 -7.47 25.32 -9.70
C GLU A 233 -6.62 24.88 -8.49
N LEU A 234 -7.15 23.98 -7.65
CA LEU A 234 -6.42 23.44 -6.50
C LEU A 234 -5.13 22.75 -6.92
N LEU A 235 -5.18 21.92 -7.96
CA LEU A 235 -4.01 21.21 -8.48
C LEU A 235 -2.96 22.17 -9.04
N ALA A 236 -3.36 23.20 -9.76
CA ALA A 236 -2.46 24.23 -10.28
C ALA A 236 -1.80 25.04 -9.15
N ALA A 237 -2.58 25.44 -8.14
CA ALA A 237 -2.05 26.13 -6.97
C ALA A 237 -1.06 25.25 -6.19
N ARG A 238 -1.39 23.95 -6.01
CA ARG A 238 -0.48 22.98 -5.39
C ARG A 238 0.83 22.86 -6.16
N GLU A 239 0.77 22.65 -7.47
CA GLU A 239 1.95 22.52 -8.32
C GLU A 239 2.83 23.77 -8.29
N GLN A 240 2.21 24.95 -8.27
CA GLN A 240 2.94 26.21 -8.13
C GLN A 240 3.70 26.30 -6.80
N LEU A 241 3.04 25.97 -5.67
CA LEU A 241 3.67 25.97 -4.35
C LEU A 241 4.83 24.98 -4.27
N GLU A 242 4.66 23.79 -4.84
CA GLU A 242 5.70 22.76 -4.86
C GLU A 242 6.92 23.22 -5.65
N LYS A 243 6.72 23.79 -6.85
CA LYS A 243 7.82 24.23 -7.73
C LYS A 243 8.55 25.48 -7.21
N GLN A 244 7.82 26.46 -6.69
CA GLN A 244 8.39 27.77 -6.35
C GLN A 244 8.93 27.82 -4.93
N ASN A 245 8.32 27.08 -4.02
CA ASN A 245 8.58 27.22 -2.59
C ASN A 245 8.97 25.90 -1.91
N ASN A 246 8.95 24.78 -2.64
CA ASN A 246 9.18 23.45 -2.07
C ASN A 246 8.28 23.18 -0.86
N ARG A 247 7.00 23.60 -0.95
CA ARG A 247 5.97 23.42 0.09
C ARG A 247 4.62 23.03 -0.52
N GLY A 248 3.71 22.50 0.30
CA GLY A 248 2.29 22.39 -0.01
C GLY A 248 1.48 23.52 0.66
N PHE A 249 0.15 23.39 0.68
CA PHE A 249 -0.70 24.23 1.51
C PHE A 249 -0.38 23.99 2.98
N ASP A 250 -0.18 25.06 3.74
CA ASP A 250 0.15 24.95 5.17
C ASP A 250 -1.10 24.74 6.04
N LYS A 251 -2.26 25.21 5.54
CA LYS A 251 -3.56 25.12 6.21
C LYS A 251 -4.66 25.02 5.17
N ILE A 252 -5.78 24.39 5.56
CA ILE A 252 -7.01 24.37 4.75
C ILE A 252 -7.48 25.79 4.39
N ARG A 253 -7.21 26.77 5.26
CA ARG A 253 -7.52 28.18 4.98
C ARG A 253 -6.88 28.70 3.69
N GLU A 254 -5.68 28.25 3.33
CA GLU A 254 -5.05 28.67 2.06
C GLU A 254 -5.85 28.17 0.85
N VAL A 255 -6.40 26.95 0.96
CA VAL A 255 -7.29 26.37 -0.07
C VAL A 255 -8.61 27.15 -0.14
N LEU A 256 -9.19 27.51 1.00
CA LEU A 256 -10.43 28.30 1.09
C LEU A 256 -10.31 29.74 0.55
N GLU A 257 -9.09 30.22 0.30
CA GLU A 257 -8.82 31.53 -0.28
C GLU A 257 -8.62 31.49 -1.81
N LEU A 258 -8.62 30.29 -2.42
CA LEU A 258 -8.64 30.15 -3.87
C LEU A 258 -9.96 30.74 -4.43
N PRO A 259 -9.93 31.42 -5.60
CA PRO A 259 -11.10 32.00 -6.23
C PRO A 259 -12.34 31.11 -6.27
N GLY A 260 -12.28 29.88 -6.82
CA GLY A 260 -13.43 28.97 -6.90
C GLY A 260 -13.93 28.55 -5.51
N PHE A 261 -13.00 28.35 -4.57
CA PHE A 261 -13.34 27.99 -3.19
C PHE A 261 -14.00 29.14 -2.42
N ARG A 262 -13.68 30.40 -2.73
CA ARG A 262 -14.39 31.57 -2.17
C ARG A 262 -15.82 31.67 -2.70
N GLU A 263 -16.05 31.28 -3.95
CA GLU A 263 -17.38 31.20 -4.54
C GLU A 263 -18.19 30.09 -3.89
N LEU A 264 -17.63 28.89 -3.75
CA LEU A 264 -18.26 27.77 -3.03
C LEU A 264 -18.64 28.15 -1.58
N ARG A 265 -17.80 28.91 -0.87
CA ARG A 265 -18.13 29.41 0.48
C ARG A 265 -19.31 30.38 0.51
N ARG A 266 -19.56 31.12 -0.59
CA ARG A 266 -20.70 32.03 -0.70
C ARG A 266 -21.97 31.29 -1.09
N GLU A 267 -21.85 30.27 -1.93
CA GLU A 267 -22.97 29.47 -2.44
C GLU A 267 -23.45 28.43 -1.43
N HIS A 268 -22.52 27.82 -0.68
CA HIS A 268 -22.78 26.73 0.24
C HIS A 268 -22.32 27.09 1.66
N ALA A 269 -23.27 27.37 2.55
CA ALA A 269 -23.00 27.82 3.92
C ALA A 269 -22.22 26.80 4.76
N ASP A 270 -22.32 25.50 4.43
CA ASP A 270 -21.69 24.38 5.12
C ASP A 270 -20.37 23.92 4.48
N PHE A 271 -19.98 24.45 3.32
CA PHE A 271 -18.80 24.01 2.57
C PHE A 271 -17.50 24.09 3.38
N GLU A 272 -17.26 25.20 4.09
CA GLU A 272 -16.06 25.36 4.92
C GLU A 272 -16.02 24.31 6.04
N GLN A 273 -17.15 24.07 6.71
CA GLN A 273 -17.25 23.05 7.75
C GLN A 273 -17.06 21.64 7.18
N TYR A 274 -17.65 21.36 6.03
CA TYR A 274 -17.47 20.10 5.29
C TYR A 274 -15.98 19.87 4.97
N LEU A 275 -15.30 20.86 4.40
CA LEU A 275 -13.89 20.73 4.01
C LEU A 275 -13.00 20.55 5.25
N MET A 276 -13.23 21.30 6.32
CA MET A 276 -12.49 21.15 7.58
C MET A 276 -12.74 19.80 8.27
N LYS A 277 -13.92 19.20 8.09
CA LYS A 277 -14.29 17.91 8.65
C LYS A 277 -13.63 16.75 7.89
N ASN A 278 -13.65 16.80 6.55
CA ASN A 278 -13.25 15.67 5.70
C ASN A 278 -11.82 15.76 5.16
N CYS A 279 -11.23 16.96 5.11
CA CYS A 279 -9.93 17.20 4.49
C CYS A 279 -8.92 17.80 5.47
N GLY A 280 -7.64 17.63 5.14
CA GLY A 280 -6.49 18.13 5.86
C GLY A 280 -5.34 18.45 4.91
N VAL A 281 -4.21 18.84 5.49
CA VAL A 281 -2.96 19.17 4.77
C VAL A 281 -1.76 18.37 5.30
N ALA A 282 -2.04 17.41 6.18
CA ALA A 282 -1.07 16.61 6.90
C ALA A 282 -1.57 15.17 7.04
N SER A 283 -0.62 14.26 7.20
CA SER A 283 -0.85 12.82 7.24
C SER A 283 -0.10 12.16 8.39
N ASP A 284 -0.76 11.16 8.95
CA ASP A 284 -0.27 10.28 10.00
C ASP A 284 0.00 8.87 9.47
N TYR A 285 -0.49 8.51 8.28
CA TYR A 285 -0.34 7.17 7.71
C TYR A 285 0.42 7.17 6.40
N PHE A 286 1.45 6.33 6.32
CA PHE A 286 2.36 6.24 5.19
C PHE A 286 2.57 4.77 4.79
N LEU A 287 2.73 4.52 3.50
CA LEU A 287 3.18 3.24 2.98
C LEU A 287 4.64 3.36 2.57
N ALA A 288 5.51 2.65 3.28
CA ALA A 288 6.91 2.48 2.89
C ALA A 288 7.08 1.16 2.13
N THR A 289 7.53 1.25 0.89
CA THR A 289 7.92 0.11 0.06
C THR A 289 9.44 0.06 0.02
N MET A 290 10.01 -0.90 0.73
CA MET A 290 11.44 -1.19 0.71
C MET A 290 11.71 -2.29 -0.29
N PHE A 291 12.81 -2.14 -1.01
CA PHE A 291 13.31 -3.18 -1.91
C PHE A 291 14.79 -3.42 -1.59
N ALA A 292 15.21 -4.67 -1.72
CA ALA A 292 16.59 -5.07 -1.58
C ALA A 292 16.88 -6.19 -2.57
N ARG A 293 17.94 -6.01 -3.34
CA ARG A 293 18.56 -7.02 -4.19
C ARG A 293 20.00 -7.21 -3.73
N PHE A 294 20.34 -8.44 -3.38
CA PHE A 294 21.67 -8.84 -2.96
C PHE A 294 22.01 -10.17 -3.62
N ASP A 295 23.04 -10.19 -4.46
CA ASP A 295 23.36 -11.31 -5.36
C ASP A 295 22.11 -11.81 -6.13
N LYS A 296 21.54 -12.96 -5.72
CA LYS A 296 20.32 -13.55 -6.31
C LYS A 296 19.08 -13.37 -5.44
N GLY A 297 19.25 -12.86 -4.22
CA GLY A 297 18.17 -12.60 -3.28
C GLY A 297 17.47 -11.30 -3.61
N GLU A 298 16.18 -11.38 -3.91
CA GLU A 298 15.32 -10.21 -4.06
C GLU A 298 14.22 -10.24 -3.01
N VAL A 299 14.01 -9.10 -2.35
CA VAL A 299 12.97 -8.91 -1.34
C VAL A 299 12.32 -7.56 -1.54
N VAL A 300 10.99 -7.56 -1.51
CA VAL A 300 10.17 -6.36 -1.44
C VAL A 300 9.32 -6.45 -0.18
N LEU A 301 9.43 -5.42 0.64
CA LEU A 301 8.73 -5.32 1.93
C LEU A 301 7.89 -4.05 1.92
N ARG A 302 6.59 -4.19 2.11
CA ARG A 302 5.65 -3.08 2.26
C ARG A 302 5.26 -2.94 3.72
N SER A 303 5.36 -1.72 4.25
CA SER A 303 5.08 -1.46 5.65
C SER A 303 4.12 -0.29 5.79
N LEU A 304 3.00 -0.54 6.47
CA LEU A 304 2.07 0.49 6.91
C LEU A 304 2.67 1.15 8.14
N ILE A 305 3.06 2.42 8.02
CA ILE A 305 3.66 3.20 9.09
C ILE A 305 2.64 4.21 9.59
N ARG A 306 2.45 4.25 10.91
CA ARG A 306 1.76 5.34 11.58
C ARG A 306 2.76 6.26 12.24
N ARG A 307 2.70 7.54 11.89
CA ARG A 307 3.40 8.62 12.54
C ARG A 307 2.46 9.36 13.47
N THR A 308 2.89 9.60 14.69
CA THR A 308 2.14 10.37 15.69
C THR A 308 2.91 11.63 16.03
N ARG A 309 2.27 12.79 15.83
CA ARG A 309 2.79 14.09 16.25
C ARG A 309 2.31 14.40 17.68
N SER A 310 3.23 14.45 18.65
CA SER A 310 2.91 14.93 19.99
C SER A 310 3.17 16.43 20.08
N ARG A 311 2.10 17.22 20.28
CA ARG A 311 2.20 18.67 20.50
C ARG A 311 2.68 19.03 21.91
N SER A 312 2.47 18.17 22.90
CA SER A 312 2.83 18.43 24.30
C SER A 312 4.31 18.20 24.58
N ASP A 313 4.86 17.10 24.08
CA ASP A 313 6.21 16.66 24.45
C ASP A 313 7.23 16.84 23.32
N LYS A 314 6.78 17.27 22.12
CA LYS A 314 7.56 17.29 20.87
C LYS A 314 8.24 15.95 20.55
N VAL A 315 7.78 14.86 21.16
CA VAL A 315 8.24 13.50 20.87
C VAL A 315 7.38 12.94 19.75
N HIS A 316 7.89 13.04 18.53
CA HIS A 316 7.29 12.40 17.37
C HIS A 316 7.67 10.92 17.35
N ARG A 317 6.70 10.05 17.03
CA ARG A 317 6.91 8.61 16.91
C ARG A 317 6.49 8.15 15.52
N ALA A 318 7.26 7.26 14.93
CA ALA A 318 6.85 6.51 13.75
C ALA A 318 6.94 5.03 14.11
N GLN A 319 5.86 4.28 13.84
CA GLN A 319 5.78 2.87 14.17
C GLN A 319 5.17 2.08 13.01
N VAL A 320 5.65 0.86 12.83
CA VAL A 320 5.09 -0.08 11.86
C VAL A 320 3.85 -0.71 12.47
N LEU A 321 2.74 -0.64 11.76
CA LEU A 321 1.48 -1.28 12.14
C LEU A 321 1.32 -2.65 11.48
N MET A 322 1.75 -2.77 10.24
CA MET A 322 1.63 -3.99 9.45
C MET A 322 2.81 -4.09 8.49
N ARG A 323 3.27 -5.32 8.25
CA ARG A 323 4.25 -5.67 7.23
C ARG A 323 3.65 -6.69 6.28
N ILE A 324 3.87 -6.48 4.99
CA ILE A 324 3.53 -7.44 3.94
C ILE A 324 4.78 -7.65 3.11
N GLN A 325 5.25 -8.90 3.08
CA GLN A 325 6.25 -9.34 2.13
C GLN A 325 5.52 -9.92 0.93
N GLY A 326 5.82 -9.43 -0.27
CA GLY A 326 5.22 -9.94 -1.50
C GLY A 326 6.25 -10.01 -2.61
N ASP A 327 6.16 -11.04 -3.44
CA ASP A 327 6.83 -11.07 -4.73
C ASP A 327 5.91 -10.34 -5.75
N TYR A 328 6.48 -9.59 -6.70
CA TYR A 328 5.71 -8.80 -7.69
C TYR A 328 5.01 -9.70 -8.72
#